data_AF-A0A8H3DT93-F1
#
_entry.id   AF-A0A8H3DT93-F1
#
_cell.length_a   1.000
_cell.length_b   1.000
_cell.length_c   1.000
_cell.angle_alpha   90.00
_cell.angle_beta   90.00
_cell.angle_gamma   90.00
#
_symmetry.space_group_name_H-M   'P 1'
#
loop_
_entity.id
_entity.type
_entity.pdbx_description
1 polymer ?
#
loop_
_entity_poly.entity_id
_entity_poly.type
_entity_poly.pdbx_seq_one_letter_code
_entity_poly.pdbx_strand_id
1 'polypeptide(L)'
;MRFSGLVLFSLASAVFAAEKCTNPVVRKEWRNHSVEEKKEFIRSIKCMGNKPHRPNLTKTRLTPGVPLVNKSSTHYDDWVYLHVDSNQGTHVVSQFFPWHRWYLHAFETDMKNTCGFNGTMPYWDWTLDAHDIYHSPIFESDPEYGLGTWGKEEDDWVVTDGAFANTLRAYPVPHYVRRRFTPQPFVENLIFPFEYTNKTAFANETITPEAIEFLVENFEGDSAAFFAAVDGPRIQGLHNGVHIMMGGDMSDPSPTPSDPLFWFHHGQIDRTWARWQARRPANARSFYGGSVQDLSRYDEFPTGVGPVANTQMTLPSSGMESQDIRIEAVMSITSEYKNKFTGYEGGILCYTYDNM
;
A
#
# COMPACT_ATOMS: atom_id res chain seq x y z
N MET A 1 56.92 -3.82 29.30
CA MET A 1 55.66 -4.39 28.76
C MET A 1 54.53 -3.98 29.68
N ARG A 2 53.69 -3.01 29.28
CA ARG A 2 52.43 -2.66 29.97
C ARG A 2 51.30 -2.94 29.00
N PHE A 3 50.44 -3.89 29.34
CA PHE A 3 49.20 -4.15 28.62
C PHE A 3 48.18 -3.09 29.01
N SER A 4 47.76 -2.26 28.04
CA SER A 4 46.55 -1.45 28.17
C SER A 4 45.36 -2.31 27.75
N GLY A 5 44.45 -2.59 28.69
CA GLY A 5 43.19 -3.27 28.41
C GLY A 5 42.25 -2.37 27.61
N LEU A 6 41.80 -2.83 26.45
CA LEU A 6 40.65 -2.25 25.75
C LEU A 6 39.38 -2.63 26.51
N VAL A 7 38.63 -1.62 26.95
CA VAL A 7 37.24 -1.79 27.40
C VAL A 7 36.37 -1.76 26.14
N LEU A 8 35.82 -2.92 25.78
CA LEU A 8 34.78 -3.04 24.76
C LEU A 8 33.45 -2.53 25.34
N PHE A 9 33.01 -1.35 24.88
CA PHE A 9 31.62 -0.93 25.07
C PHE A 9 30.74 -1.76 24.14
N SER A 10 30.02 -2.72 24.71
CA SER A 10 28.90 -3.38 24.04
C SER A 10 27.75 -2.37 23.92
N LEU A 11 27.51 -1.86 22.71
CA LEU A 11 26.27 -1.18 22.38
C LEU A 11 25.19 -2.26 22.31
N ALA A 12 24.55 -2.54 23.44
CA ALA A 12 23.30 -3.27 23.45
C ALA A 12 22.26 -2.41 22.74
N SER A 13 21.90 -2.79 21.52
CA SER A 13 20.73 -2.23 20.83
C SER A 13 19.52 -2.42 21.75
N ALA A 14 19.00 -1.33 22.29
CA ALA A 14 17.77 -1.35 23.05
C ALA A 14 16.65 -1.79 22.10
N VAL A 15 16.24 -3.05 22.21
CA VAL A 15 14.99 -3.51 21.61
C VAL A 15 13.89 -2.86 22.45
N PHE A 16 13.33 -1.76 21.97
CA PHE A 16 12.10 -1.22 22.54
C PHE A 16 11.05 -2.32 22.43
N ALA A 17 10.68 -2.92 23.57
CA ALA A 17 9.53 -3.79 23.63
C ALA A 17 8.32 -2.92 23.29
N ALA A 18 7.68 -3.16 22.15
CA ALA A 18 6.48 -2.43 21.78
C ALA A 18 5.41 -2.66 22.86
N GLU A 19 4.80 -1.59 23.35
CA GLU A 19 3.68 -1.70 24.29
C GLU A 19 2.55 -2.51 23.65
N LYS A 20 1.91 -3.36 24.47
CA LYS A 20 0.78 -4.16 24.02
C LYS A 20 -0.35 -3.23 23.57
N CYS A 21 -0.88 -3.44 22.37
CA CYS A 21 -2.06 -2.72 21.91
C CYS A 21 -3.25 -3.02 22.84
N THR A 22 -3.77 -1.98 23.50
CA THR A 22 -4.89 -2.09 24.45
C THR A 22 -6.16 -1.40 23.96
N ASN A 23 -6.01 -0.40 23.09
CA ASN A 23 -7.13 0.37 22.54
C ASN A 23 -6.91 0.61 21.03
N PRO A 24 -7.15 -0.40 20.17
CA PRO A 24 -6.95 -0.27 18.74
C PRO A 24 -7.90 0.77 18.16
N VAL A 25 -7.37 1.69 17.35
CA VAL A 25 -8.21 2.63 16.58
C VAL A 25 -8.94 1.89 15.45
N VAL A 26 -10.17 2.31 15.13
CA VAL A 26 -10.97 1.66 14.08
C VAL A 26 -10.81 2.41 12.77
N ARG A 27 -10.23 1.75 11.75
CA ARG A 27 -10.25 2.20 10.36
C ARG A 27 -11.60 1.88 9.74
N LYS A 28 -12.26 2.91 9.21
CA LYS A 28 -13.65 2.82 8.74
C LYS A 28 -13.74 2.78 7.23
N GLU A 29 -14.83 2.21 6.75
CA GLU A 29 -15.20 2.33 5.33
C GLU A 29 -15.52 3.80 5.00
N TRP A 30 -15.13 4.27 3.81
CA TRP A 30 -15.26 5.68 3.43
C TRP A 30 -16.68 6.26 3.56
N ARG A 31 -17.73 5.48 3.26
CA ARG A 31 -19.14 5.87 3.37
C ARG A 31 -19.62 5.99 4.82
N ASN A 32 -18.90 5.39 5.77
CA ASN A 32 -19.19 5.49 7.20
C ASN A 32 -18.55 6.73 7.86
N HIS A 33 -17.85 7.57 7.10
CA HIS A 33 -17.27 8.82 7.61
C HIS A 33 -18.29 9.97 7.54
N SER A 34 -18.31 10.82 8.58
CA SER A 34 -19.02 12.10 8.51
C SER A 34 -18.36 13.03 7.48
N VAL A 35 -19.08 14.04 7.02
CA VAL A 35 -18.54 15.06 6.09
C VAL A 35 -17.29 15.72 6.67
N GLU A 36 -17.29 16.01 7.97
CA GLU A 36 -16.16 16.62 8.68
C GLU A 36 -14.95 15.68 8.72
N GLU A 37 -15.16 14.39 8.95
CA GLU A 37 -14.08 13.41 8.91
C GLU A 37 -13.50 13.27 7.49
N LYS A 38 -14.36 13.28 6.45
CA LYS A 38 -13.92 13.29 5.06
C LYS A 38 -13.09 14.54 4.76
N LYS A 39 -13.58 15.73 5.12
CA LYS A 39 -12.86 17.01 4.97
C LYS A 39 -11.51 16.98 5.70
N GLU A 40 -11.44 16.41 6.89
CA GLU A 40 -10.22 16.34 7.70
C GLU A 40 -9.14 15.45 7.07
N PHE A 41 -9.52 14.30 6.50
CA PHE A 41 -8.59 13.45 5.76
C PHE A 41 -8.04 14.17 4.51
N ILE A 42 -8.92 14.80 3.74
CA ILE A 42 -8.58 15.52 2.52
C ILE A 42 -7.70 16.74 2.79
N ARG A 43 -8.02 17.51 3.85
CA ARG A 43 -7.20 18.62 4.35
C ARG A 43 -5.80 18.13 4.70
N SER A 44 -5.68 16.97 5.35
CA SER A 44 -4.38 16.41 5.75
C SER A 44 -3.53 16.04 4.53
N ILE A 45 -4.09 15.36 3.52
CA ILE A 45 -3.38 15.08 2.26
C ILE A 45 -2.95 16.37 1.56
N LYS A 46 -3.85 17.37 1.45
CA LYS A 46 -3.51 18.68 0.86
C LYS A 46 -2.42 19.40 1.64
N CYS A 47 -2.42 19.29 2.98
CA CYS A 47 -1.37 19.84 3.81
C CYS A 47 -0.02 19.19 3.49
N MET A 48 0.05 17.87 3.34
CA MET A 48 1.27 17.17 2.91
C MET A 48 1.76 17.67 1.55
N GLY A 49 0.84 17.86 0.60
CA GLY A 49 1.14 18.44 -0.72
C GLY A 49 1.56 19.92 -0.71
N ASN A 50 1.41 20.64 0.40
CA ASN A 50 1.82 22.03 0.54
C ASN A 50 3.09 22.20 1.41
N LYS A 51 3.60 21.11 1.99
CA LYS A 51 4.86 21.12 2.74
C LYS A 51 6.02 20.79 1.80
N PRO A 52 7.21 21.36 2.03
CA PRO A 52 8.41 20.99 1.27
C PRO A 52 8.78 19.53 1.55
N HIS A 53 9.37 18.88 0.54
CA HIS A 53 9.90 17.52 0.66
C HIS A 53 11.00 17.40 1.76
N ARG A 54 11.20 16.19 2.28
CA ARG A 54 12.21 15.88 3.29
C ARG A 54 13.63 15.91 2.68
N PRO A 55 14.60 16.52 3.38
CA PRO A 55 15.98 16.57 2.89
C PRO A 55 16.73 15.23 3.01
N ASN A 56 16.23 14.29 3.83
CA ASN A 56 16.96 13.09 4.25
C ASN A 56 16.45 11.80 3.60
N LEU A 57 15.74 11.88 2.47
CA LEU A 57 15.39 10.69 1.72
C LEU A 57 16.64 9.96 1.24
N THR A 58 16.63 8.64 1.35
CA THR A 58 17.72 7.77 0.89
C THR A 58 17.23 6.89 -0.25
N LYS A 59 18.15 6.55 -1.18
CA LYS A 59 17.87 5.57 -2.24
C LYS A 59 18.08 4.17 -1.69
N THR A 60 17.04 3.33 -1.73
CA THR A 60 17.16 1.89 -1.42
C THR A 60 17.92 1.16 -2.51
N ARG A 61 17.91 1.68 -3.75
CA ARG A 61 18.53 1.08 -4.96
C ARG A 61 17.89 -0.24 -5.38
N LEU A 62 16.68 -0.53 -4.89
CA LEU A 62 15.93 -1.71 -5.28
C LEU A 62 15.37 -1.56 -6.69
N THR A 63 14.77 -0.40 -7.00
CA THR A 63 14.32 -0.07 -8.35
C THR A 63 15.39 0.76 -9.08
N PRO A 64 15.85 0.36 -10.26
CA PRO A 64 16.79 1.15 -11.07
C PRO A 64 16.09 2.32 -11.77
N GLY A 65 16.84 3.38 -12.10
CA GLY A 65 16.34 4.48 -12.93
C GLY A 65 15.38 5.46 -12.24
N VAL A 66 15.23 5.36 -10.93
CA VAL A 66 14.31 6.20 -10.14
C VAL A 66 14.80 7.66 -10.13
N PRO A 67 14.01 8.61 -10.68
CA PRO A 67 14.36 10.01 -10.60
C PRO A 67 14.37 10.46 -9.15
N LEU A 68 15.25 11.40 -8.81
CA LEU A 68 15.23 11.99 -7.47
C LEU A 68 14.12 13.03 -7.37
N VAL A 69 13.53 13.13 -6.18
CA VAL A 69 12.77 14.33 -5.80
C VAL A 69 13.64 15.57 -5.96
N ASN A 70 13.01 16.71 -6.21
CA ASN A 70 13.69 17.97 -6.42
C ASN A 70 13.04 19.07 -5.58
N LYS A 71 13.56 20.30 -5.68
CA LYS A 71 13.07 21.45 -4.91
C LYS A 71 11.57 21.78 -5.10
N SER A 72 10.97 21.33 -6.20
CA SER A 72 9.54 21.50 -6.48
C SER A 72 8.70 20.35 -5.90
N SER A 73 9.33 19.25 -5.49
CA SER A 73 8.67 18.14 -4.82
C SER A 73 8.17 18.55 -3.44
N THR A 74 7.05 17.97 -3.08
CA THR A 74 6.32 18.20 -1.84
C THR A 74 6.52 17.06 -0.85
N HIS A 75 6.09 17.24 0.38
CA HIS A 75 6.15 16.19 1.39
C HIS A 75 5.23 14.99 1.05
N TYR A 76 4.18 15.21 0.26
CA TYR A 76 3.40 14.10 -0.31
C TYR A 76 4.20 13.34 -1.38
N ASP A 77 4.96 14.04 -2.22
CA ASP A 77 5.77 13.43 -3.26
C ASP A 77 6.88 12.52 -2.69
N ASP A 78 7.30 12.71 -1.44
CA ASP A 78 8.22 11.79 -0.75
C ASP A 78 7.64 10.39 -0.60
N TRP A 79 6.33 10.29 -0.35
CA TRP A 79 5.63 9.01 -0.25
C TRP A 79 5.51 8.36 -1.63
N VAL A 80 5.16 9.14 -2.66
CA VAL A 80 5.18 8.67 -4.05
C VAL A 80 6.58 8.18 -4.44
N TYR A 81 7.63 8.93 -4.09
CA TYR A 81 9.02 8.54 -4.34
C TYR A 81 9.39 7.24 -3.63
N LEU A 82 9.05 7.08 -2.35
CA LEU A 82 9.30 5.85 -1.60
C LEU A 82 8.70 4.65 -2.33
N HIS A 83 7.44 4.74 -2.76
CA HIS A 83 6.79 3.67 -3.51
C HIS A 83 7.51 3.31 -4.81
N VAL A 84 7.97 4.31 -5.57
CA VAL A 84 8.74 4.10 -6.80
C VAL A 84 10.10 3.46 -6.49
N ASP A 85 10.83 4.00 -5.51
CA ASP A 85 12.18 3.56 -5.13
C ASP A 85 12.22 2.13 -4.62
N SER A 86 11.19 1.71 -3.87
CA SER A 86 11.10 0.37 -3.30
C SER A 86 10.38 -0.65 -4.18
N ASN A 87 9.76 -0.24 -5.28
CA ASN A 87 8.80 -1.03 -6.06
C ASN A 87 9.23 -2.51 -6.30
N GLN A 88 10.44 -2.73 -6.84
CA GLN A 88 10.93 -4.09 -7.16
C GLN A 88 11.20 -4.97 -5.93
N GLY A 89 11.32 -4.38 -4.73
CA GLY A 89 11.44 -5.09 -3.46
C GLY A 89 10.13 -5.17 -2.67
N THR A 90 9.02 -4.68 -3.22
CA THR A 90 7.73 -4.60 -2.52
C THR A 90 6.54 -5.09 -3.35
N HIS A 91 6.71 -5.39 -4.64
CA HIS A 91 5.66 -5.92 -5.52
C HIS A 91 6.08 -7.25 -6.13
N VAL A 92 5.13 -8.20 -6.28
CA VAL A 92 5.42 -9.56 -6.76
C VAL A 92 6.53 -10.22 -5.93
N VAL A 93 6.55 -9.92 -4.63
CA VAL A 93 7.45 -10.49 -3.62
C VAL A 93 6.71 -10.63 -2.30
N SER A 94 7.17 -11.52 -1.43
CA SER A 94 6.54 -11.78 -0.12
C SER A 94 6.41 -10.55 0.80
N GLN A 95 7.24 -9.52 0.60
CA GLN A 95 7.18 -8.25 1.34
C GLN A 95 5.94 -7.42 1.05
N PHE A 96 5.18 -7.72 -0.01
CA PHE A 96 4.05 -6.91 -0.49
C PHE A 96 3.09 -6.50 0.63
N PHE A 97 2.50 -7.49 1.31
CA PHE A 97 1.53 -7.23 2.37
C PHE A 97 2.11 -6.48 3.58
N PRO A 98 3.21 -6.93 4.23
CA PRO A 98 3.75 -6.20 5.38
C PRO A 98 4.27 -4.81 5.00
N TRP A 99 4.83 -4.63 3.79
CA TRP A 99 5.29 -3.31 3.34
C TRP A 99 4.13 -2.35 3.14
N HIS A 100 3.06 -2.75 2.43
CA HIS A 100 1.90 -1.86 2.21
C HIS A 100 1.13 -1.58 3.50
N ARG A 101 1.05 -2.55 4.42
CA ARG A 101 0.50 -2.35 5.77
C ARG A 101 1.29 -1.29 6.55
N TRP A 102 2.62 -1.41 6.58
CA TRP A 102 3.49 -0.41 7.18
C TRP A 102 3.35 0.94 6.48
N TYR A 103 3.33 0.97 5.16
CA TYR A 103 3.24 2.18 4.34
C TYR A 103 1.98 3.00 4.67
N LEU A 104 0.81 2.34 4.80
CA LEU A 104 -0.43 2.97 5.25
C LEU A 104 -0.30 3.54 6.67
N HIS A 105 0.26 2.77 7.60
CA HIS A 105 0.44 3.20 8.99
C HIS A 105 1.42 4.37 9.12
N ALA A 106 2.53 4.31 8.39
CA ALA A 106 3.57 5.32 8.42
C ALA A 106 3.06 6.63 7.78
N PHE A 107 2.32 6.56 6.67
CA PHE A 107 1.67 7.74 6.08
C PHE A 107 0.61 8.35 7.00
N GLU A 108 -0.24 7.53 7.63
CA GLU A 108 -1.20 7.98 8.64
C GLU A 108 -0.48 8.72 9.79
N THR A 109 0.58 8.12 10.34
CA THR A 109 1.36 8.68 11.44
C THR A 109 2.05 9.99 11.04
N ASP A 110 2.57 10.07 9.82
CA ASP A 110 3.19 11.29 9.30
C ASP A 110 2.16 12.41 9.08
N MET A 111 0.95 12.10 8.60
CA MET A 111 -0.14 13.08 8.56
C MET A 111 -0.51 13.59 9.95
N LYS A 112 -0.54 12.73 10.97
CA LYS A 112 -0.78 13.13 12.38
C LYS A 112 0.31 14.09 12.86
N ASN A 113 1.57 13.74 12.64
CA ASN A 113 2.72 14.51 13.13
C ASN A 113 2.94 15.83 12.38
N THR A 114 2.77 15.82 11.06
CA THR A 114 3.12 16.95 10.19
C THR A 114 1.94 17.91 9.98
N CYS A 115 0.72 17.37 9.94
CA CYS A 115 -0.47 18.11 9.54
C CYS A 115 -1.58 18.10 10.61
N GLY A 116 -1.33 17.52 11.78
CA GLY A 116 -2.28 17.49 12.89
C GLY A 116 -3.53 16.65 12.60
N PHE A 117 -3.43 15.67 11.71
CA PHE A 117 -4.53 14.75 11.42
C PHE A 117 -4.99 14.07 12.71
N ASN A 118 -6.30 14.00 12.96
CA ASN A 118 -6.87 13.32 14.14
C ASN A 118 -7.78 12.14 13.78
N GLY A 119 -7.81 11.74 12.50
CA GLY A 119 -8.56 10.59 12.04
C GLY A 119 -7.72 9.31 11.95
N THR A 120 -8.25 8.36 11.20
CA THR A 120 -7.62 7.07 10.86
C THR A 120 -7.58 6.90 9.35
N MET A 121 -6.69 6.05 8.83
CA MET A 121 -6.70 5.70 7.41
C MET A 121 -8.06 5.10 7.00
N PRO A 122 -8.75 5.64 5.99
CA PRO A 122 -9.98 5.06 5.46
C PRO A 122 -9.68 3.87 4.53
N TYR A 123 -10.71 3.12 4.19
CA TYR A 123 -10.65 2.12 3.13
C TYR A 123 -11.87 2.20 2.19
N TRP A 124 -11.72 1.71 0.96
CA TRP A 124 -12.79 1.59 -0.02
C TRP A 124 -13.22 0.14 -0.15
N ASP A 125 -14.43 -0.20 0.31
CA ASP A 125 -14.95 -1.56 0.13
C ASP A 125 -15.49 -1.76 -1.29
N TRP A 126 -14.63 -2.18 -2.22
CA TRP A 126 -15.02 -2.39 -3.62
C TRP A 126 -16.16 -3.40 -3.79
N THR A 127 -16.34 -4.32 -2.83
CA THR A 127 -17.39 -5.35 -2.92
C THR A 127 -18.80 -4.74 -2.98
N LEU A 128 -18.95 -3.53 -2.45
CA LEU A 128 -20.21 -2.80 -2.42
C LEU A 128 -20.48 -2.05 -3.74
N ASP A 129 -19.43 -1.84 -4.55
CA ASP A 129 -19.49 -1.14 -5.84
C ASP A 129 -19.15 -2.07 -7.03
N ALA A 130 -18.85 -3.35 -6.80
CA ALA A 130 -18.38 -4.27 -7.85
C ALA A 130 -19.32 -4.38 -9.06
N HIS A 131 -20.62 -4.11 -8.87
CA HIS A 131 -21.62 -4.11 -9.93
C HIS A 131 -21.64 -2.80 -10.75
N ASP A 132 -21.16 -1.69 -10.19
CA ASP A 132 -21.10 -0.37 -10.84
C ASP A 132 -19.99 0.51 -10.24
N ILE A 133 -18.75 0.21 -10.61
CA ILE A 133 -17.57 0.96 -10.13
C ILE A 133 -17.59 2.40 -10.63
N TYR A 134 -18.12 2.65 -11.84
CA TYR A 134 -18.11 3.96 -12.45
C TYR A 134 -18.88 5.00 -11.62
N HIS A 135 -19.97 4.59 -10.97
CA HIS A 135 -20.80 5.44 -10.11
C HIS A 135 -20.56 5.20 -8.61
N SER A 136 -19.45 4.56 -8.21
CA SER A 136 -19.13 4.40 -6.78
C SER A 136 -19.14 5.75 -6.07
N PRO A 137 -19.73 5.85 -4.85
CA PRO A 137 -19.75 7.08 -4.06
C PRO A 137 -18.36 7.61 -3.67
N ILE A 138 -17.28 6.86 -3.90
CA ILE A 138 -15.92 7.36 -3.71
C ILE A 138 -15.54 8.41 -4.78
N PHE A 139 -16.12 8.32 -5.98
CA PHE A 139 -15.94 9.25 -7.09
C PHE A 139 -16.92 10.42 -6.98
N GLU A 140 -16.85 11.16 -5.88
CA GLU A 140 -17.70 12.33 -5.61
C GLU A 140 -17.00 13.62 -6.06
N SER A 141 -17.77 14.54 -6.64
CA SER A 141 -17.27 15.81 -7.22
C SER A 141 -17.21 16.98 -6.24
N ASP A 142 -17.59 16.76 -4.97
CA ASP A 142 -17.59 17.82 -3.95
C ASP A 142 -16.19 18.45 -3.78
N PRO A 143 -16.06 19.79 -3.90
CA PRO A 143 -14.76 20.46 -3.91
C PRO A 143 -14.03 20.48 -2.55
N GLU A 144 -14.71 20.15 -1.46
CA GLU A 144 -14.12 20.13 -0.12
C GLU A 144 -13.67 18.73 0.28
N TYR A 145 -14.41 17.69 -0.09
CA TYR A 145 -14.13 16.33 0.38
C TYR A 145 -14.25 15.20 -0.66
N GLY A 146 -14.75 15.47 -1.87
CA GLY A 146 -14.80 14.49 -2.95
C GLY A 146 -13.41 14.18 -3.51
N LEU A 147 -13.15 12.93 -3.89
CA LEU A 147 -11.88 12.56 -4.54
C LEU A 147 -11.80 13.01 -6.01
N GLY A 148 -12.88 13.59 -6.53
CA GLY A 148 -13.07 13.87 -7.96
C GLY A 148 -13.61 12.65 -8.69
N THR A 149 -14.22 12.89 -9.85
CA THR A 149 -14.83 11.89 -10.70
C THR A 149 -13.80 11.33 -11.68
N TRP A 150 -14.15 11.27 -12.96
CA TRP A 150 -13.36 10.72 -14.04
C TRP A 150 -12.83 11.84 -14.93
N GLY A 151 -11.64 11.64 -15.47
CA GLY A 151 -11.10 12.54 -16.48
C GLY A 151 -11.81 12.38 -17.82
N LYS A 152 -11.58 13.34 -18.71
CA LYS A 152 -12.09 13.32 -20.08
C LYS A 152 -10.93 13.29 -21.08
N GLU A 153 -11.16 12.64 -22.21
CA GLU A 153 -10.14 12.51 -23.26
C GLU A 153 -9.66 13.88 -23.78
N GLU A 154 -10.57 14.85 -23.91
CA GLU A 154 -10.23 16.21 -24.36
C GLU A 154 -9.22 16.94 -23.47
N ASP A 155 -9.12 16.55 -22.20
CA ASP A 155 -8.26 17.16 -21.18
C ASP A 155 -7.17 16.19 -20.69
N ASP A 156 -6.73 15.25 -21.55
CA ASP A 156 -5.69 14.25 -21.21
C ASP A 156 -6.03 13.46 -19.94
N TRP A 157 -7.32 13.14 -19.78
CA TRP A 157 -7.88 12.40 -18.66
C TRP A 157 -7.64 13.03 -17.28
N VAL A 158 -7.37 14.34 -17.23
CA VAL A 158 -7.25 15.09 -15.97
C VAL A 158 -8.60 15.13 -15.25
N VAL A 159 -8.57 14.86 -13.94
CA VAL A 159 -9.72 15.03 -13.04
C VAL A 159 -9.93 16.51 -12.79
N THR A 160 -11.09 17.04 -13.17
CA THR A 160 -11.37 18.49 -13.16
C THR A 160 -12.33 18.94 -12.05
N ASP A 161 -12.78 18.01 -11.21
CA ASP A 161 -13.69 18.25 -10.08
C ASP A 161 -13.20 17.59 -8.78
N GLY A 162 -13.97 17.73 -7.72
CA GLY A 162 -13.59 17.25 -6.39
C GLY A 162 -12.49 18.09 -5.75
N ALA A 163 -12.08 17.67 -4.56
CA ALA A 163 -11.11 18.38 -3.76
C ALA A 163 -9.71 18.41 -4.39
N PHE A 164 -9.39 17.45 -5.27
CA PHE A 164 -8.06 17.34 -5.86
C PHE A 164 -7.94 17.89 -7.29
N ALA A 165 -9.00 18.46 -7.88
CA ALA A 165 -9.03 18.99 -9.25
C ALA A 165 -7.80 19.83 -9.66
N ASN A 166 -7.32 20.67 -8.74
CA ASN A 166 -6.19 21.58 -8.98
C ASN A 166 -4.92 21.17 -8.22
N THR A 167 -4.80 19.90 -7.82
CA THR A 167 -3.64 19.40 -7.08
C THR A 167 -2.54 19.02 -8.05
N LEU A 168 -1.50 19.85 -8.12
CA LEU A 168 -0.30 19.55 -8.89
C LEU A 168 0.57 18.55 -8.12
N ARG A 169 0.87 17.41 -8.75
CA ARG A 169 1.93 16.48 -8.33
C ARG A 169 3.21 16.89 -9.02
N ALA A 170 4.30 17.06 -8.28
CA ALA A 170 5.57 17.48 -8.85
C ALA A 170 6.47 16.30 -9.25
N TYR A 171 6.22 15.12 -8.68
CA TYR A 171 7.01 13.91 -8.88
C TYR A 171 6.16 12.80 -9.54
N PRO A 172 6.76 11.94 -10.39
CA PRO A 172 8.11 12.04 -10.97
C PRO A 172 8.22 13.11 -12.05
N VAL A 173 7.09 13.46 -12.67
CA VAL A 173 6.94 14.53 -13.66
C VAL A 173 5.75 15.40 -13.24
N PRO A 174 5.81 16.73 -13.35
CA PRO A 174 4.68 17.58 -13.00
C PRO A 174 3.38 17.25 -13.76
N HIS A 175 2.30 16.93 -13.06
CA HIS A 175 0.97 16.65 -13.64
C HIS A 175 -0.15 16.91 -12.62
N TYR A 176 -1.38 17.05 -13.12
CA TYR A 176 -2.60 16.94 -12.30
C TYR A 176 -3.09 15.50 -12.31
N VAL A 177 -3.87 15.12 -11.29
CA VAL A 177 -4.39 13.75 -11.15
C VAL A 177 -5.17 13.33 -12.39
N ARG A 178 -4.86 12.16 -12.95
CA ARG A 178 -5.53 11.59 -14.12
C ARG A 178 -6.27 10.30 -13.81
N ARG A 179 -7.46 10.11 -14.40
CA ARG A 179 -8.25 8.86 -14.31
C ARG A 179 -8.99 8.56 -15.62
N ARG A 180 -8.91 7.31 -16.07
CA ARG A 180 -9.57 6.80 -17.28
C ARG A 180 -10.19 5.44 -16.98
N PHE A 181 -11.47 5.44 -16.59
CA PHE A 181 -12.17 4.20 -16.27
C PHE A 181 -12.21 3.24 -17.47
N THR A 182 -11.70 2.04 -17.29
CA THR A 182 -11.65 1.00 -18.31
C THR A 182 -12.03 -0.36 -17.71
N PRO A 183 -13.29 -0.83 -17.84
CA PRO A 183 -13.76 -2.07 -17.21
C PRO A 183 -12.97 -3.34 -17.59
N GLN A 184 -12.52 -3.42 -18.84
CA GLN A 184 -11.73 -4.53 -19.39
C GLN A 184 -10.33 -4.02 -19.77
N PRO A 185 -9.50 -3.66 -18.78
CA PRO A 185 -8.29 -2.89 -19.07
C PRO A 185 -7.18 -3.71 -19.73
N PHE A 186 -7.32 -5.04 -19.77
CA PHE A 186 -6.32 -5.98 -20.27
C PHE A 186 -6.32 -6.15 -21.80
N VAL A 187 -7.24 -5.49 -22.52
CA VAL A 187 -7.31 -5.55 -23.99
C VAL A 187 -6.19 -4.72 -24.62
N GLU A 188 -6.05 -3.47 -24.19
CA GLU A 188 -5.20 -2.47 -24.84
C GLU A 188 -3.95 -2.13 -24.02
N ASN A 189 -3.99 -2.28 -22.69
CA ASN A 189 -2.93 -1.78 -21.81
C ASN A 189 -1.89 -2.85 -21.46
N LEU A 190 -0.86 -3.05 -22.29
CA LEU A 190 0.27 -3.91 -21.93
C LEU A 190 1.22 -3.19 -20.96
N ILE A 191 0.87 -3.17 -19.67
CA ILE A 191 1.65 -2.47 -18.61
C ILE A 191 2.84 -3.32 -18.13
N PHE A 192 2.67 -4.64 -18.12
CA PHE A 192 3.69 -5.59 -17.67
C PHE A 192 4.42 -6.24 -18.86
N PRO A 193 5.65 -6.75 -18.67
CA PRO A 193 6.46 -7.32 -19.75
C PRO A 193 6.00 -8.72 -20.18
N PHE A 194 4.69 -8.97 -20.18
CA PHE A 194 4.06 -10.23 -20.58
C PHE A 194 2.60 -10.04 -20.97
N GLU A 195 2.09 -10.97 -21.77
CA GLU A 195 0.69 -11.01 -22.17
C GLU A 195 -0.24 -11.43 -21.01
N TYR A 196 -1.40 -10.79 -20.92
CA TYR A 196 -2.45 -11.20 -19.99
C TYR A 196 -3.11 -12.51 -20.42
N THR A 197 -3.46 -13.34 -19.44
CA THR A 197 -4.10 -14.65 -19.67
C THR A 197 -5.49 -14.51 -20.28
N ASN A 198 -6.29 -13.56 -19.79
CA ASN A 198 -7.62 -13.26 -20.30
C ASN A 198 -7.76 -11.76 -20.59
N LYS A 199 -7.47 -11.36 -21.83
CA LYS A 199 -7.50 -9.95 -22.26
C LYS A 199 -8.88 -9.30 -22.15
N THR A 200 -9.94 -10.09 -22.24
CA THR A 200 -11.33 -9.61 -22.17
C THR A 200 -11.94 -9.75 -20.77
N ALA A 201 -11.14 -10.07 -19.75
CA ALA A 201 -11.64 -10.14 -18.38
C ALA A 201 -12.11 -8.76 -17.92
N PHE A 202 -13.25 -8.74 -17.23
CA PHE A 202 -13.70 -7.58 -16.49
C PHE A 202 -12.97 -7.54 -15.14
N ALA A 203 -12.28 -6.43 -14.85
CA ALA A 203 -11.45 -6.35 -13.64
C ALA A 203 -12.28 -6.42 -12.35
N ASN A 204 -13.53 -5.93 -12.39
CA ASN A 204 -14.46 -5.95 -11.26
C ASN A 204 -14.97 -7.35 -10.87
N GLU A 205 -14.80 -8.36 -11.72
CA GLU A 205 -15.14 -9.75 -11.37
C GLU A 205 -14.28 -10.30 -10.22
N THR A 206 -13.10 -9.72 -9.99
CA THR A 206 -12.16 -10.15 -8.94
C THR A 206 -12.43 -9.54 -7.57
N ILE A 207 -13.37 -8.60 -7.48
CA ILE A 207 -13.69 -7.82 -6.28
C ILE A 207 -15.15 -7.95 -5.84
N THR A 208 -15.88 -8.95 -6.34
CA THR A 208 -17.24 -9.23 -5.83
C THR A 208 -17.17 -9.74 -4.38
N PRO A 209 -18.27 -9.65 -3.59
CA PRO A 209 -18.33 -10.25 -2.26
C PRO A 209 -17.88 -11.72 -2.25
N GLU A 210 -18.31 -12.51 -3.24
CA GLU A 210 -17.98 -13.93 -3.36
C GLU A 210 -16.49 -14.15 -3.64
N ALA A 211 -15.87 -13.31 -4.49
CA ALA A 211 -14.45 -13.39 -4.79
C ALA A 211 -13.59 -13.10 -3.54
N ILE A 212 -13.96 -12.07 -2.76
CA ILE A 212 -13.26 -11.72 -1.53
C ILE A 212 -13.45 -12.79 -0.45
N GLU A 213 -14.67 -13.30 -0.24
CA GLU A 213 -14.91 -14.38 0.72
C GLU A 213 -14.17 -15.67 0.31
N PHE A 214 -14.09 -15.98 -0.98
CA PHE A 214 -13.28 -17.10 -1.47
C PHE A 214 -11.81 -16.95 -1.03
N LEU A 215 -11.20 -15.77 -1.20
CA LEU A 215 -9.81 -15.55 -0.77
C LEU A 215 -9.64 -15.66 0.75
N VAL A 216 -10.56 -15.08 1.51
CA VAL A 216 -10.49 -15.04 2.98
C VAL A 216 -10.67 -16.43 3.61
N GLU A 217 -11.53 -17.28 3.04
CA GLU A 217 -11.85 -18.61 3.58
C GLU A 217 -10.91 -19.74 3.11
N ASN A 218 -10.06 -19.48 2.11
CA ASN A 218 -9.14 -20.48 1.55
C ASN A 218 -7.66 -20.21 1.90
N PHE A 219 -6.77 -21.06 1.36
CA PHE A 219 -5.31 -20.95 1.49
C PHE A 219 -4.81 -21.06 2.94
N GLU A 220 -5.44 -21.90 3.77
CA GLU A 220 -5.07 -22.03 5.18
C GLU A 220 -3.57 -22.32 5.38
N GLY A 221 -2.87 -21.44 6.09
CA GLY A 221 -1.45 -21.55 6.39
C GLY A 221 -0.51 -21.29 5.22
N ASP A 222 -1.02 -20.93 4.04
CA ASP A 222 -0.23 -20.71 2.82
C ASP A 222 -0.33 -19.26 2.34
N SER A 223 0.51 -18.38 2.90
CA SER A 223 0.54 -16.97 2.52
C SER A 223 0.98 -16.74 1.07
N ALA A 224 1.77 -17.65 0.50
CA ALA A 224 2.24 -17.53 -0.87
C ALA A 224 1.12 -17.83 -1.87
N ALA A 225 0.33 -18.89 -1.62
CA ALA A 225 -0.85 -19.16 -2.43
C ALA A 225 -1.93 -18.07 -2.29
N PHE A 226 -2.15 -17.56 -1.06
CA PHE A 226 -3.03 -16.41 -0.84
C PHE A 226 -2.56 -15.18 -1.64
N PHE A 227 -1.27 -14.85 -1.59
CA PHE A 227 -0.73 -13.71 -2.34
C PHE A 227 -0.86 -13.91 -3.86
N ALA A 228 -0.49 -15.09 -4.37
CA ALA A 228 -0.64 -15.41 -5.79
C ALA A 228 -2.10 -15.32 -6.26
N ALA A 229 -3.08 -15.62 -5.41
CA ALA A 229 -4.50 -15.45 -5.72
C ALA A 229 -4.95 -13.97 -5.69
N VAL A 230 -4.39 -13.14 -4.81
CA VAL A 230 -4.64 -11.70 -4.75
C VAL A 230 -4.10 -10.96 -5.98
N ASP A 231 -2.88 -11.28 -6.43
CA ASP A 231 -2.30 -10.71 -7.65
C ASP A 231 -2.83 -11.40 -8.92
N GLY A 232 -3.27 -12.66 -8.82
CA GLY A 232 -3.90 -13.42 -9.88
C GLY A 232 -2.97 -13.87 -11.01
N PRO A 233 -3.46 -14.71 -11.93
CA PRO A 233 -2.71 -15.15 -13.11
C PRO A 233 -2.30 -13.93 -13.95
N ARG A 234 -1.02 -13.85 -14.30
CA ARG A 234 -0.44 -12.72 -15.06
C ARG A 234 -0.93 -11.35 -14.55
N ILE A 235 -0.98 -11.18 -13.23
CA ILE A 235 -1.29 -9.91 -12.58
C ILE A 235 -2.76 -9.43 -12.82
N GLN A 236 -3.69 -10.35 -13.07
CA GLN A 236 -5.11 -10.02 -13.31
C GLN A 236 -6.03 -10.18 -12.09
N GLY A 237 -5.48 -10.30 -10.87
CA GLY A 237 -6.23 -10.39 -9.61
C GLY A 237 -6.68 -9.04 -9.05
N LEU A 238 -7.30 -9.03 -7.87
CA LEU A 238 -7.96 -7.85 -7.29
C LEU A 238 -7.04 -6.64 -7.09
N HIS A 239 -5.77 -6.86 -6.78
CA HIS A 239 -4.86 -5.75 -6.47
C HIS A 239 -4.61 -4.93 -7.73
N ASN A 240 -4.18 -5.58 -8.80
CA ASN A 240 -3.84 -4.92 -10.06
C ASN A 240 -5.07 -4.67 -10.93
N GLY A 241 -6.10 -5.51 -10.86
CA GLY A 241 -7.37 -5.27 -11.56
C GLY A 241 -7.97 -3.92 -11.20
N VAL A 242 -8.03 -3.57 -9.91
CA VAL A 242 -8.50 -2.25 -9.48
C VAL A 242 -7.59 -1.13 -9.97
N HIS A 243 -6.27 -1.22 -9.74
CA HIS A 243 -5.30 -0.22 -10.22
C HIS A 243 -5.47 0.08 -11.71
N ILE A 244 -5.45 -0.97 -12.54
CA ILE A 244 -5.43 -0.82 -14.00
C ILE A 244 -6.81 -0.36 -14.52
N MET A 245 -7.94 -0.78 -13.92
CA MET A 245 -9.27 -0.35 -14.36
C MET A 245 -9.56 1.13 -14.06
N MET A 246 -8.86 1.75 -13.11
CA MET A 246 -8.97 3.19 -12.83
C MET A 246 -8.31 4.05 -13.93
N GLY A 247 -7.34 3.48 -14.66
CA GLY A 247 -6.52 4.21 -15.63
C GLY A 247 -5.70 5.35 -15.00
N GLY A 248 -5.10 6.18 -15.85
CA GLY A 248 -4.33 7.34 -15.40
C GLY A 248 -3.26 6.99 -14.36
N ASP A 249 -3.16 7.78 -13.30
CA ASP A 249 -2.10 7.63 -12.30
C ASP A 249 -2.24 6.32 -11.51
N MET A 250 -3.46 5.87 -11.21
CA MET A 250 -3.71 4.59 -10.53
C MET A 250 -3.22 3.38 -11.34
N SER A 251 -3.18 3.48 -12.68
CA SER A 251 -2.74 2.39 -13.55
C SER A 251 -1.23 2.32 -13.75
N ASP A 252 -0.48 3.37 -13.43
CA ASP A 252 0.99 3.36 -13.52
C ASP A 252 1.59 2.68 -12.28
N PRO A 253 2.18 1.47 -12.41
CA PRO A 253 2.62 0.68 -11.25
C PRO A 253 3.69 1.36 -10.39
N SER A 254 4.36 2.38 -10.91
CA SER A 254 5.45 3.07 -10.20
C SER A 254 4.92 4.22 -9.33
N PRO A 255 4.41 5.34 -9.88
CA PRO A 255 3.93 6.48 -9.11
C PRO A 255 2.43 6.42 -8.77
N THR A 256 1.78 5.23 -8.74
CA THR A 256 0.35 5.07 -8.41
C THR A 256 -0.14 5.83 -7.16
N PRO A 257 0.65 6.04 -6.08
CA PRO A 257 0.20 6.86 -4.96
C PRO A 257 0.00 8.36 -5.28
N SER A 258 0.33 8.81 -6.50
CA SER A 258 0.03 10.17 -6.97
C SER A 258 -1.47 10.47 -6.92
N ASP A 259 -2.31 9.45 -7.19
CA ASP A 259 -3.74 9.51 -6.94
C ASP A 259 -4.05 9.19 -5.46
N PRO A 260 -4.73 10.08 -4.72
CA PRO A 260 -5.18 9.80 -3.35
C PRO A 260 -6.02 8.53 -3.19
N LEU A 261 -6.67 8.04 -4.25
CA LEU A 261 -7.44 6.78 -4.24
C LEU A 261 -6.58 5.57 -3.82
N PHE A 262 -5.26 5.62 -4.07
CA PHE A 262 -4.30 4.59 -3.66
C PHE A 262 -4.45 4.19 -2.19
N TRP A 263 -4.60 5.17 -1.29
CA TRP A 263 -4.66 4.93 0.15
C TRP A 263 -5.90 4.14 0.56
N PHE A 264 -7.02 4.38 -0.12
CA PHE A 264 -8.28 3.69 0.12
C PHE A 264 -8.25 2.27 -0.43
N HIS A 265 -7.68 2.11 -1.63
CA HIS A 265 -7.45 0.81 -2.27
C HIS A 265 -6.57 -0.07 -1.38
N HIS A 266 -5.37 0.41 -1.01
CA HIS A 266 -4.48 -0.39 -0.16
C HIS A 266 -5.03 -0.57 1.26
N GLY A 267 -5.87 0.33 1.77
CA GLY A 267 -6.62 0.11 3.02
C GLY A 267 -7.52 -1.15 2.96
N GLN A 268 -8.19 -1.38 1.83
CA GLN A 268 -9.03 -2.57 1.64
C GLN A 268 -8.21 -3.82 1.31
N ILE A 269 -7.05 -3.70 0.67
CA ILE A 269 -6.08 -4.81 0.54
C ILE A 269 -5.61 -5.26 1.92
N ASP A 270 -5.21 -4.30 2.76
CA ASP A 270 -4.75 -4.57 4.12
C ASP A 270 -5.86 -5.20 4.97
N ARG A 271 -7.09 -4.67 4.86
CA ARG A 271 -8.26 -5.28 5.49
C ARG A 271 -8.45 -6.72 5.02
N THR A 272 -8.43 -6.99 3.73
CA THR A 272 -8.60 -8.35 3.18
C THR A 272 -7.55 -9.32 3.74
N TRP A 273 -6.29 -8.89 3.82
CA TRP A 273 -5.24 -9.69 4.45
C TRP A 273 -5.46 -9.88 5.95
N ALA A 274 -5.84 -8.83 6.70
CA ALA A 274 -6.17 -8.92 8.12
C ALA A 274 -7.33 -9.91 8.38
N ARG A 275 -8.37 -9.88 7.54
CA ARG A 275 -9.49 -10.82 7.59
C ARG A 275 -9.02 -12.25 7.39
N TRP A 276 -8.19 -12.52 6.36
CA TRP A 276 -7.60 -13.83 6.12
C TRP A 276 -6.74 -14.30 7.31
N GLN A 277 -5.90 -13.43 7.87
CA GLN A 277 -5.09 -13.74 9.06
C GLN A 277 -5.97 -14.10 10.28
N ALA A 278 -7.10 -13.43 10.45
CA ALA A 278 -8.03 -13.66 11.57
C ALA A 278 -8.82 -14.98 11.45
N ARG A 279 -8.98 -15.55 10.25
CA ARG A 279 -9.76 -16.80 10.07
C ARG A 279 -9.13 -18.01 10.74
N ARG A 280 -7.81 -18.11 10.73
CA ARG A 280 -7.09 -19.28 11.25
C ARG A 280 -5.75 -18.87 11.89
N PRO A 281 -5.37 -19.44 13.04
CA PRO A 281 -4.05 -19.19 13.64
C PRO A 281 -2.86 -19.55 12.74
N ALA A 282 -3.04 -20.48 11.79
CA ALA A 282 -2.03 -20.82 10.78
C ALA A 282 -1.79 -19.64 9.82
N ASN A 283 -2.84 -18.94 9.39
CA ASN A 283 -2.78 -17.79 8.49
C ASN A 283 -2.00 -16.63 9.13
N ALA A 284 -2.33 -16.29 10.37
CA ALA A 284 -1.63 -15.24 11.13
C ALA A 284 -0.12 -15.49 11.32
N ARG A 285 0.32 -16.75 11.22
CA ARG A 285 1.73 -17.15 11.38
C ARG A 285 2.44 -17.42 10.07
N SER A 286 1.71 -17.47 8.96
CA SER A 286 2.26 -17.80 7.66
C SER A 286 2.95 -16.59 7.04
N PHE A 287 4.18 -16.80 6.58
CA PHE A 287 4.96 -15.85 5.80
C PHE A 287 5.98 -16.64 4.98
N TYR A 288 5.79 -16.69 3.67
CA TYR A 288 6.64 -17.43 2.73
C TYR A 288 6.58 -16.79 1.34
N GLY A 289 7.67 -16.91 0.59
CA GLY A 289 7.82 -16.43 -0.78
C GLY A 289 9.22 -15.91 -1.07
N GLY A 290 9.43 -15.44 -2.29
CA GLY A 290 10.69 -14.82 -2.69
C GLY A 290 10.82 -13.38 -2.18
N SER A 291 12.05 -12.87 -2.21
CA SER A 291 12.38 -11.49 -1.85
C SER A 291 12.83 -10.63 -3.03
N VAL A 292 12.90 -11.24 -4.22
CA VAL A 292 13.36 -10.58 -5.45
C VAL A 292 12.27 -10.72 -6.50
N GLN A 293 11.89 -9.63 -7.14
CA GLN A 293 10.94 -9.64 -8.24
C GLN A 293 11.61 -10.18 -9.52
N ASP A 294 10.92 -11.08 -10.22
CA ASP A 294 11.28 -11.52 -11.57
C ASP A 294 10.03 -11.69 -12.43
N LEU A 295 9.64 -10.62 -13.13
CA LEU A 295 8.46 -10.61 -13.99
C LEU A 295 8.60 -11.51 -15.22
N SER A 296 9.83 -11.86 -15.62
CA SER A 296 10.06 -12.75 -16.76
C SER A 296 9.65 -14.19 -16.45
N ARG A 297 9.66 -14.55 -15.17
CA ARG A 297 9.31 -15.87 -14.64
C ARG A 297 8.08 -15.83 -13.75
N TYR A 298 7.17 -14.88 -14.00
CA TYR A 298 5.98 -14.67 -13.16
C TYR A 298 5.16 -15.96 -12.94
N ASP A 299 4.94 -16.77 -13.98
CA ASP A 299 4.14 -18.01 -13.86
C ASP A 299 4.82 -19.07 -12.97
N GLU A 300 6.16 -19.05 -12.88
CA GLU A 300 6.92 -19.94 -12.00
C GLU A 300 7.03 -19.38 -10.58
N PHE A 301 7.13 -18.04 -10.44
CA PHE A 301 7.37 -17.34 -9.18
C PHE A 301 6.46 -16.12 -9.01
N PRO A 302 5.14 -16.35 -8.85
CA PRO A 302 4.17 -15.24 -8.71
C PRO A 302 4.32 -14.46 -7.40
N THR A 303 5.14 -14.97 -6.47
CA THR A 303 5.45 -14.34 -5.17
C THR A 303 6.94 -14.03 -5.00
N GLY A 304 7.64 -13.90 -6.13
CA GLY A 304 9.05 -13.56 -6.20
C GLY A 304 9.97 -14.77 -6.21
N VAL A 305 11.18 -14.55 -6.71
CA VAL A 305 12.27 -15.54 -6.74
C VAL A 305 13.13 -15.46 -5.47
N GLY A 306 13.99 -16.46 -5.32
CA GLY A 306 14.94 -16.53 -4.22
C GLY A 306 15.88 -15.31 -4.14
N PRO A 307 16.42 -14.99 -2.95
CA PRO A 307 16.34 -15.80 -1.73
C PRO A 307 14.94 -15.78 -1.08
N VAL A 308 14.62 -16.84 -0.34
CA VAL A 308 13.36 -16.94 0.40
C VAL A 308 13.35 -15.89 1.49
N ALA A 309 12.29 -15.10 1.55
CA ALA A 309 12.16 -14.07 2.56
C ALA A 309 11.89 -14.67 3.94
N ASN A 310 12.26 -13.92 4.97
CA ASN A 310 11.89 -14.23 6.34
C ASN A 310 11.49 -12.96 7.08
N THR A 311 10.83 -13.13 8.20
CA THR A 311 10.23 -12.03 8.95
C THR A 311 11.24 -11.14 9.69
N GLN A 312 12.54 -11.48 9.71
CA GLN A 312 13.61 -10.62 10.24
C GLN A 312 14.12 -9.60 9.21
N MET A 313 13.77 -9.77 7.92
CA MET A 313 14.13 -8.81 6.89
C MET A 313 13.54 -7.44 7.19
N THR A 314 14.28 -6.40 6.80
CA THR A 314 13.87 -5.01 6.95
C THR A 314 13.06 -4.55 5.75
N LEU A 315 12.05 -3.73 6.00
CA LEU A 315 11.22 -3.10 4.99
C LEU A 315 11.98 -1.90 4.40
N PRO A 316 12.03 -1.76 3.07
CA PRO A 316 12.62 -0.58 2.44
C PRO A 316 11.79 0.66 2.78
N SER A 317 12.38 1.60 3.53
CA SER A 317 11.70 2.83 3.97
C SER A 317 12.21 4.10 3.30
N SER A 318 13.24 4.01 2.46
CA SER A 318 13.87 5.15 1.75
C SER A 318 14.18 6.36 2.65
N GLY A 319 14.52 6.11 3.92
CA GLY A 319 14.82 7.15 4.92
C GLY A 319 13.61 7.83 5.54
N MET A 320 12.39 7.30 5.32
CA MET A 320 11.16 7.81 5.94
C MET A 320 11.07 7.50 7.44
N GLU A 321 11.80 6.48 7.89
CA GLU A 321 11.85 6.03 9.27
C GLU A 321 13.22 6.32 9.89
N SER A 322 13.23 6.60 11.18
CA SER A 322 14.48 6.80 11.93
C SER A 322 15.25 5.50 12.21
N GLN A 323 14.57 4.35 12.09
CA GLN A 323 15.10 3.02 12.31
C GLN A 323 14.52 2.05 11.29
N ASP A 324 15.27 0.99 10.98
CA ASP A 324 14.79 -0.06 10.09
C ASP A 324 13.61 -0.80 10.71
N ILE A 325 12.54 -0.98 9.93
CA ILE A 325 11.35 -1.70 10.35
C ILE A 325 11.44 -3.15 9.88
N ARG A 326 11.43 -4.11 10.80
CA ARG A 326 11.39 -5.54 10.44
C ARG A 326 9.97 -5.97 10.06
N ILE A 327 9.86 -6.93 9.14
CA ILE A 327 8.58 -7.52 8.74
C ILE A 327 7.79 -8.02 9.96
N GLU A 328 8.44 -8.73 10.89
CA GLU A 328 7.80 -9.23 12.13
C GLU A 328 7.14 -8.14 12.98
N ALA A 329 7.56 -6.87 12.85
CA ALA A 329 6.96 -5.75 13.58
C ALA A 329 5.57 -5.35 13.09
N VAL A 330 5.19 -5.77 11.88
CA VAL A 330 3.95 -5.36 11.21
C VAL A 330 3.07 -6.54 10.77
N MET A 331 3.40 -7.76 11.18
CA MET A 331 2.59 -8.95 10.85
C MET A 331 1.21 -8.98 11.52
N SER A 332 1.00 -8.23 12.60
CA SER A 332 -0.28 -8.11 13.31
C SER A 332 -0.73 -6.66 13.39
N ILE A 333 -2.01 -6.41 13.15
CA ILE A 333 -2.64 -5.09 13.27
C ILE A 333 -2.89 -4.64 14.72
N THR A 334 -2.77 -5.56 15.69
CA THR A 334 -3.04 -5.35 17.13
C THR A 334 -1.82 -5.63 18.01
N SER A 335 -0.60 -5.61 17.47
CA SER A 335 0.64 -5.95 18.20
C SER A 335 0.63 -7.34 18.85
N GLU A 336 -0.22 -8.28 18.40
CA GLU A 336 -0.33 -9.63 18.98
C GLU A 336 0.42 -10.70 18.17
N TYR A 337 1.47 -10.30 17.44
CA TYR A 337 2.28 -11.24 16.68
C TYR A 337 3.26 -11.98 17.59
N LYS A 338 3.40 -13.30 17.38
CA LYS A 338 4.38 -14.14 18.06
C LYS A 338 5.11 -15.01 17.04
N ASN A 339 6.40 -14.78 16.90
CA ASN A 339 7.28 -15.56 16.06
C ASN A 339 8.04 -16.59 16.91
N LYS A 340 7.67 -17.86 16.80
CA LYS A 340 8.31 -18.94 17.56
C LYS A 340 9.75 -19.23 17.13
N PHE A 341 10.13 -18.88 15.91
CA PHE A 341 11.46 -19.15 15.38
C PHE A 341 12.48 -18.09 15.81
N THR A 342 12.06 -16.82 15.85
CA THR A 342 12.93 -15.69 16.24
C THR A 342 12.79 -15.31 17.71
N GLY A 343 11.71 -15.76 18.37
CA GLY A 343 11.35 -15.32 19.73
C GLY A 343 10.70 -13.94 19.78
N TYR A 344 10.41 -13.31 18.62
CA TYR A 344 9.78 -12.00 18.56
C TYR A 344 8.33 -12.05 19.08
N GLU A 345 7.96 -11.07 19.90
CA GLU A 345 6.61 -10.87 20.42
C GLU A 345 6.27 -9.38 20.39
N GLY A 346 5.09 -9.03 19.89
CA GLY A 346 4.61 -7.65 19.83
C GLY A 346 4.32 -7.16 18.41
N GLY A 347 4.52 -5.87 18.19
CA GLY A 347 4.30 -5.19 16.92
C GLY A 347 4.09 -3.69 17.12
N ILE A 348 4.27 -2.90 16.07
CA ILE A 348 4.16 -1.42 16.14
C ILE A 348 2.75 -0.90 15.80
N LEU A 349 1.81 -1.80 15.46
CA LEU A 349 0.49 -1.44 14.94
C LEU A 349 -0.59 -1.65 15.99
N CYS A 350 -1.51 -0.69 16.11
CA CYS A 350 -2.63 -0.79 17.03
C CYS A 350 -3.92 -0.23 16.40
N TYR A 351 -4.51 -1.01 15.50
CA TYR A 351 -5.77 -0.69 14.83
C TYR A 351 -6.60 -1.95 14.47
N THR A 352 -7.87 -1.74 14.14
CA THR A 352 -8.79 -2.74 13.57
C THR A 352 -9.60 -2.11 12.44
N TYR A 353 -10.41 -2.90 11.73
CA TYR A 353 -11.43 -2.43 10.80
C TYR A 353 -12.83 -2.53 11.42
N ASP A 354 -13.76 -1.66 11.02
CA ASP A 354 -15.16 -1.67 11.47
C ASP A 354 -15.94 -2.92 11.02
N ASN A 355 -15.50 -3.57 9.94
CA ASN A 355 -16.09 -4.81 9.41
C ASN A 355 -15.02 -5.90 9.22
N MET A 356 -14.59 -6.59 10.28
CA MET A 356 -13.64 -7.72 10.18
C MET A 356 -14.31 -9.02 9.73
#